data_AF-A0AAD3DIC4-F1
#
_entry.id   AF-A0AAD3DIC4-F1
#
_cell.length_a   1.000
_cell.length_b   1.000
_cell.length_c   1.000
_cell.angle_alpha   90.00
_cell.angle_beta   90.00
_cell.angle_gamma   90.00
#
_symmetry.space_group_name_H-M   'P 1'
#
loop_
_entity.id
_entity.type
_entity.pdbx_description
1 polymer ?
#
loop_
_entity_poly.entity_id
_entity_poly.type
_entity_poly.pdbx_seq_one_letter_code
_entity_poly.pdbx_strand_id
1 'polypeptide(L)'
;PPPAAAGEEQKEEAGVGGAVALVGQGQEAGSRSRRSSVEGPMGRSRRRSSSSRRSSLLLEPTSSSRRRSPSWTLHINGKALLPSYANLVRFMAPFALWNAAVVIIYAVSLAKLSDMQGPLASLNMASHVIYRYTRMRARAWGFVMQDDPGAKAAWREMFKSELRLFENEYNVMMYGGVALSQSNNSFHEEVPASTFQSAAFAQEFFKQKACFRWDPSLCFAQGHKYYAVTHNGLDVMVRRVIQEATLLSLDPDSDAVYNRSRYDFIHMVGGRDCYEGLQSAAQLFVDFSIGRYQQVTRLHMILLAVTCAGAVLYVVLLLWPHLRRTRRDALRQGALLSHVPAEVDVRGHVRAVFRRAALTAGGRSRRSSSGFGGEPPGSSA
;
A
#
# COMPACT_ATOMS: atom_id res chain seq x y z
N PRO A 1 -26.04 -14.06 -67.16
CA PRO A 1 -25.58 -15.40 -66.73
C PRO A 1 -24.67 -15.30 -65.50
N PRO A 2 -25.19 -15.57 -64.29
CA PRO A 2 -24.41 -15.64 -63.06
C PRO A 2 -23.94 -17.08 -62.77
N PRO A 3 -22.85 -17.22 -62.01
CA PRO A 3 -22.89 -18.05 -60.79
C PRO A 3 -22.05 -17.40 -59.67
N ALA A 4 -22.12 -17.76 -58.39
CA ALA A 4 -22.99 -18.61 -57.59
C ALA A 4 -22.76 -18.14 -56.14
N ALA A 5 -23.84 -18.14 -55.34
CA ALA A 5 -23.77 -17.89 -53.91
C ALA A 5 -23.30 -19.16 -53.18
N ALA A 6 -22.32 -19.02 -52.31
CA ALA A 6 -21.98 -19.99 -51.27
C ALA A 6 -21.98 -19.24 -49.94
N GLY A 7 -22.84 -19.69 -49.02
CA GLY A 7 -23.04 -19.10 -47.72
C GLY A 7 -21.88 -19.39 -46.78
N GLU A 8 -21.50 -18.39 -46.00
CA GLU A 8 -20.65 -18.56 -44.83
C GLU A 8 -21.48 -18.49 -43.55
N GLU A 9 -21.20 -19.49 -42.73
CA GLU A 9 -21.75 -19.85 -41.44
C GLU A 9 -21.34 -18.80 -40.39
N GLN A 10 -22.30 -18.02 -39.89
CA GLN A 10 -22.09 -17.15 -38.73
C GLN A 10 -21.97 -18.01 -37.48
N LYS A 11 -20.72 -18.27 -37.07
CA LYS A 11 -20.39 -18.79 -35.75
C LYS A 11 -20.25 -17.63 -34.77
N GLU A 12 -21.26 -17.52 -33.92
CA GLU A 12 -21.37 -16.62 -32.78
C GLU A 12 -20.26 -16.93 -31.75
N GLU A 13 -19.16 -16.17 -31.78
CA GLU A 13 -18.21 -16.12 -30.66
C GLU A 13 -18.61 -15.03 -29.69
N ALA A 14 -18.91 -15.47 -28.47
CA ALA A 14 -19.19 -14.65 -27.32
C ALA A 14 -18.01 -13.69 -27.05
N GLY A 15 -18.24 -12.41 -27.34
CA GLY A 15 -17.35 -11.33 -26.96
C GLY A 15 -17.22 -11.24 -25.44
N VAL A 16 -16.05 -11.62 -24.92
CA VAL A 16 -15.60 -11.20 -23.60
C VAL A 16 -15.22 -9.73 -23.71
N GLY A 17 -16.24 -8.88 -23.61
CA GLY A 17 -16.11 -7.44 -23.48
C GLY A 17 -15.51 -7.09 -22.12
N GLY A 18 -14.19 -7.02 -22.06
CA GLY A 18 -13.46 -6.39 -20.97
C GLY A 18 -13.73 -4.88 -21.00
N ALA A 19 -14.82 -4.47 -20.34
CA ALA A 19 -15.10 -3.07 -20.05
C ALA A 19 -13.99 -2.52 -19.14
N VAL A 20 -12.96 -1.92 -19.74
CA VAL A 20 -12.04 -1.04 -19.03
C VAL A 20 -12.85 0.19 -18.64
N ALA A 21 -13.33 0.18 -17.39
CA ALA A 21 -13.91 1.34 -16.77
C ALA A 21 -12.86 2.46 -16.73
N LEU A 22 -13.00 3.41 -17.65
CA LEU A 22 -12.44 4.75 -17.53
C LEU A 22 -12.89 5.32 -16.19
N VAL A 23 -11.98 5.31 -15.21
CA VAL A 23 -12.15 6.03 -13.95
C VAL A 23 -12.21 7.51 -14.30
N GLY A 24 -13.44 8.04 -14.32
CA GLY A 24 -13.72 9.45 -14.51
C GLY A 24 -13.09 10.28 -13.39
N GLN A 25 -12.14 11.12 -13.75
CA GLN A 25 -11.82 12.32 -12.99
C GLN A 25 -12.96 13.32 -13.16
N GLY A 26 -13.78 13.48 -12.13
CA GLY A 26 -14.67 14.62 -11.97
C GLY A 26 -13.98 15.72 -11.15
N GLN A 27 -13.76 16.87 -11.80
CA GLN A 27 -13.66 18.20 -11.15
C GLN A 27 -14.99 18.46 -10.40
N GLU A 28 -15.08 19.20 -9.29
CA GLU A 28 -14.89 20.65 -9.16
C GLU A 28 -15.01 21.11 -7.69
N ALA A 29 -14.46 22.32 -7.46
CA ALA A 29 -14.90 23.38 -6.55
C ALA A 29 -14.78 23.21 -5.02
N GLY A 30 -13.85 23.99 -4.46
CA GLY A 30 -13.76 24.24 -3.02
C GLY A 30 -12.69 25.27 -2.64
N SER A 31 -12.63 26.39 -3.36
CA SER A 31 -11.77 27.53 -3.03
C SER A 31 -12.22 28.19 -1.72
N ARG A 32 -11.55 27.86 -0.61
CA ARG A 32 -11.58 28.69 0.61
C ARG A 32 -10.21 29.28 0.87
N SER A 33 -10.09 30.51 0.39
CA SER A 33 -9.10 31.50 0.80
C SER A 33 -9.06 31.63 2.33
N ARG A 34 -7.92 31.30 2.94
CA ARG A 34 -7.55 31.79 4.28
C ARG A 34 -6.17 32.41 4.21
N ARG A 35 -6.18 33.74 4.29
CA ARG A 35 -5.05 34.60 4.62
C ARG A 35 -4.47 34.25 6.00
N SER A 36 -3.16 34.09 6.07
CA SER A 36 -2.25 34.47 7.17
C SER A 36 -0.83 34.23 6.63
N SER A 37 -0.06 35.20 6.12
CA SER A 37 0.46 36.39 6.80
C SER A 37 0.98 36.07 8.20
N VAL A 38 2.23 35.61 8.28
CA VAL A 38 3.25 36.06 9.25
C VAL A 38 4.62 35.76 8.61
N GLU A 39 5.27 36.83 8.14
CA GLU A 39 6.73 36.86 7.94
C GLU A 39 7.40 36.91 9.32
N GLY A 40 8.47 36.13 9.51
CA GLY A 40 9.30 36.16 10.71
C GLY A 40 10.73 35.75 10.36
N PRO A 41 11.76 36.56 10.67
CA PRO A 41 13.08 36.44 10.07
C PRO A 41 14.08 35.61 10.90
N MET A 42 15.16 35.26 10.20
CA MET A 42 16.49 34.86 10.66
C MET A 42 16.78 34.93 12.18
N GLY A 43 17.09 33.76 12.74
CA GLY A 43 17.70 33.62 14.06
C GLY A 43 18.98 32.78 14.01
N ARG A 44 20.12 33.48 14.02
CA ARG A 44 21.48 32.96 14.18
C ARG A 44 21.66 32.08 15.43
N SER A 45 22.60 31.14 15.31
CA SER A 45 23.61 30.76 16.32
C SER A 45 23.13 30.09 17.63
N ARG A 46 23.58 28.84 17.84
CA ARG A 46 24.50 28.56 18.97
C ARG A 46 25.13 27.16 18.91
N ARG A 47 26.45 27.16 18.73
CA ARG A 47 27.39 26.19 19.31
C ARG A 47 27.18 26.07 20.82
N ARG A 48 27.20 24.83 21.34
CA ARG A 48 27.65 24.41 22.69
C ARG A 48 27.81 22.89 22.62
N SER A 49 28.99 22.30 22.51
CA SER A 49 30.09 22.16 23.49
C SER A 49 29.64 21.66 24.88
N SER A 50 30.15 20.46 25.21
CA SER A 50 30.66 20.00 26.51
C SER A 50 29.72 19.93 27.72
N SER A 51 29.52 18.71 28.24
CA SER A 51 29.90 18.25 29.60
C SER A 51 29.09 16.97 29.88
N SER A 52 29.71 15.79 29.98
CA SER A 52 30.48 15.34 31.14
C SER A 52 29.85 15.77 32.46
N ARG A 53 28.81 15.04 32.89
CA ARG A 53 28.50 14.85 34.30
C ARG A 53 28.19 13.38 34.54
N ARG A 54 29.26 12.65 34.83
CA ARG A 54 29.24 11.47 35.71
C ARG A 54 28.67 11.92 37.04
N SER A 55 27.41 11.59 37.30
CA SER A 55 26.85 11.56 38.64
C SER A 55 26.99 10.15 39.16
N SER A 56 28.16 9.87 39.73
CA SER A 56 28.38 8.75 40.64
C SER A 56 27.61 9.03 41.93
N LEU A 57 26.33 8.68 41.95
CA LEU A 57 25.56 8.54 43.19
C LEU A 57 25.78 7.12 43.72
N LEU A 58 26.67 7.07 44.70
CA LEU A 58 26.81 5.99 45.67
C LEU A 58 25.44 5.69 46.28
N LEU A 59 24.75 4.70 45.72
CA LEU A 59 23.61 4.04 46.35
C LEU A 59 24.18 3.02 47.33
N GLU A 60 24.21 3.49 48.57
CA GLU A 60 24.27 2.74 49.81
C GLU A 60 23.47 1.42 49.70
N PRO A 61 24.08 0.25 49.99
CA PRO A 61 23.35 -1.02 50.04
C PRO A 61 22.56 -1.06 51.35
N THR A 62 21.47 -0.29 51.42
CA THR A 62 20.51 -0.40 52.53
C THR A 62 19.87 -1.78 52.45
N SER A 63 20.39 -2.66 53.31
CA SER A 63 19.78 -3.86 53.88
C SER A 63 18.53 -4.32 53.13
N SER A 64 18.70 -5.39 52.38
CA SER A 64 17.67 -6.25 51.82
C SER A 64 16.67 -6.67 52.91
N SER A 65 15.71 -5.79 53.21
CA SER A 65 14.42 -6.19 53.74
C SER A 65 13.78 -6.99 52.62
N ARG A 66 14.06 -8.30 52.63
CA ARG A 66 13.27 -9.33 51.97
C ARG A 66 11.85 -9.15 52.50
N ARG A 67 11.12 -8.19 51.91
CA ARG A 67 9.67 -8.12 51.93
C ARG A 67 9.25 -9.41 51.26
N ARG A 68 9.14 -10.46 52.08
CA ARG A 68 8.45 -11.70 51.76
C ARG A 68 7.09 -11.24 51.28
N SER A 69 6.93 -11.19 49.96
CA SER A 69 5.66 -11.03 49.31
C SER A 69 4.76 -12.07 49.98
N PRO A 70 3.73 -11.66 50.74
CA PRO A 70 2.89 -12.61 51.43
C PRO A 70 2.26 -13.43 50.30
N SER A 71 2.67 -14.69 50.14
CA SER A 71 2.06 -15.59 49.18
C SER A 71 0.62 -15.74 49.63
N TRP A 72 -0.31 -15.11 48.90
CA TRP A 72 -1.75 -15.16 49.11
C TRP A 72 -2.23 -16.58 48.87
N THR A 73 -1.95 -17.46 49.83
CA THR A 73 -2.42 -18.83 49.86
C THR A 73 -3.76 -18.79 50.55
N LEU A 74 -4.81 -18.94 49.76
CA LEU A 74 -6.18 -18.93 50.27
C LEU A 74 -6.39 -20.27 50.98
N HIS A 75 -6.41 -20.23 52.30
CA HIS A 75 -6.62 -21.41 53.14
C HIS A 75 -8.12 -21.58 53.37
N ILE A 76 -8.67 -22.70 52.91
CA ILE A 76 -10.06 -23.11 53.22
C ILE A 76 -9.95 -24.39 54.04
N ASN A 77 -10.50 -24.41 55.25
CA ASN A 77 -10.43 -25.55 56.17
C ASN A 77 -9.00 -26.05 56.43
N GLY A 78 -8.04 -25.14 56.62
CA GLY A 78 -6.63 -25.48 56.89
C GLY A 78 -5.83 -26.00 55.69
N LYS A 79 -6.46 -26.19 54.52
CA LYS A 79 -5.77 -26.58 53.28
C LYS A 79 -5.51 -25.36 52.40
N ALA A 80 -4.25 -25.16 52.00
CA ALA A 80 -3.88 -24.12 51.06
C ALA A 80 -4.34 -24.51 49.65
N LEU A 81 -5.18 -23.68 49.02
CA LEU A 81 -5.49 -23.83 47.59
C LEU A 81 -4.28 -23.35 46.79
N LEU A 82 -3.51 -24.28 46.24
CA LEU A 82 -2.46 -23.96 45.27
C LEU A 82 -3.12 -23.74 43.90
N PRO A 83 -3.08 -22.52 43.33
CA PRO A 83 -3.55 -22.31 41.98
C PRO A 83 -2.71 -23.19 41.04
N SER A 84 -3.39 -24.00 40.23
CA SER A 84 -2.71 -24.79 39.19
C SER A 84 -2.31 -23.87 38.04
N TYR A 85 -1.15 -23.23 38.17
CA TYR A 85 -0.55 -22.41 37.10
C TYR A 85 -0.35 -23.22 35.81
N ALA A 86 -0.11 -24.53 35.93
CA ALA A 86 0.03 -25.42 34.78
C ALA A 86 -1.24 -25.46 33.91
N ASN A 87 -2.43 -25.52 34.53
CA ASN A 87 -3.69 -25.50 33.79
C ASN A 87 -3.91 -24.13 33.13
N LEU A 88 -3.62 -23.04 33.84
CA LEU A 88 -3.74 -21.69 33.28
C LEU A 88 -2.83 -21.50 32.06
N VAL A 89 -1.55 -21.87 32.17
CA VAL A 89 -0.59 -21.78 31.06
C VAL A 89 -1.03 -22.67 29.90
N ARG A 90 -1.57 -23.86 30.16
CA ARG A 90 -2.09 -24.75 29.10
C ARG A 90 -3.27 -24.14 28.32
N PHE A 91 -4.13 -23.36 28.98
CA PHE A 91 -5.22 -22.64 28.30
C PHE A 91 -4.75 -21.35 27.61
N MET A 92 -3.81 -20.63 28.22
CA MET A 92 -3.34 -19.34 27.71
C MET A 92 -2.28 -19.47 26.61
N ALA A 93 -1.47 -20.52 26.62
CA ALA A 93 -0.36 -20.68 25.68
C ALA A 93 -0.81 -20.73 24.20
N PRO A 94 -1.87 -21.47 23.80
CA PRO A 94 -2.35 -21.44 22.42
C PRO A 94 -2.81 -20.05 21.99
N PHE A 95 -3.47 -19.31 22.88
CA PHE A 95 -3.90 -17.94 22.60
C PHE A 95 -2.71 -16.98 22.48
N ALA A 96 -1.73 -17.07 23.38
CA ALA A 96 -0.51 -16.26 23.30
C ALA A 96 0.30 -16.54 22.02
N LEU A 97 0.47 -17.83 21.68
CA LEU A 97 1.15 -18.26 20.45
C LEU A 97 0.41 -17.77 19.20
N TRP A 98 -0.93 -17.85 19.21
CA TRP A 98 -1.78 -17.33 18.14
C TRP A 98 -1.61 -15.82 17.95
N ASN A 99 -1.66 -15.04 19.03
CA ASN A 99 -1.46 -13.59 18.95
C ASN A 99 -0.06 -13.24 18.43
N ALA A 100 0.98 -13.96 18.86
CA ALA A 100 2.32 -13.78 18.33
C ALA A 100 2.38 -14.07 16.82
N ALA A 101 1.72 -15.14 16.35
CA ALA A 101 1.64 -15.45 14.93
C ALA A 101 0.91 -14.37 14.11
N VAL A 102 -0.20 -13.82 14.63
CA VAL A 102 -0.92 -12.71 14.00
C VAL A 102 -0.04 -11.47 13.90
N VAL A 103 0.69 -11.11 14.96
CA VAL A 103 1.62 -9.96 14.94
C VAL A 103 2.72 -10.15 13.90
N ILE A 104 3.30 -11.35 13.80
CA ILE A 104 4.33 -11.64 12.80
C ILE A 104 3.77 -11.51 11.38
N ILE A 105 2.61 -12.10 11.10
CA ILE A 105 2.00 -12.03 9.77
C ILE A 105 1.62 -10.59 9.42
N TYR A 106 1.09 -9.82 10.39
CA TYR A 106 0.80 -8.41 10.18
C TYR A 106 2.07 -7.59 9.88
N ALA A 107 3.18 -7.85 10.58
CA ALA A 107 4.46 -7.20 10.31
C ALA A 107 4.98 -7.54 8.89
N VAL A 108 4.89 -8.80 8.47
CA VAL A 108 5.25 -9.21 7.09
C VAL A 108 4.33 -8.56 6.06
N SER A 109 3.02 -8.53 6.31
CA SER A 109 2.05 -7.86 5.44
C SER A 109 2.34 -6.36 5.32
N LEU A 110 2.66 -5.69 6.42
CA LEU A 110 3.00 -4.28 6.43
C LEU A 110 4.29 -4.00 5.65
N ALA A 111 5.33 -4.84 5.83
CA ALA A 111 6.57 -4.75 5.04
C ALA A 111 6.32 -4.99 3.54
N LYS A 112 5.40 -5.91 3.20
CA LYS A 112 5.01 -6.14 1.79
C LYS A 112 4.18 -5.00 1.22
N LEU A 113 3.35 -4.35 2.04
CA LEU A 113 2.55 -3.19 1.65
C LEU A 113 3.41 -1.93 1.47
N SER A 114 4.46 -1.73 2.28
CA SER A 114 5.40 -0.63 2.07
C SER A 114 6.13 -0.74 0.73
N ASP A 115 6.45 -1.97 0.29
CA ASP A 115 7.05 -2.22 -1.03
C ASP A 115 6.09 -1.94 -2.21
N MET A 116 4.81 -1.63 -1.96
CA MET A 116 3.82 -1.35 -3.01
C MET A 116 3.78 0.11 -3.46
N GLN A 117 4.42 1.03 -2.73
CA GLN A 117 4.48 2.44 -3.12
C GLN A 117 5.16 2.61 -4.49
N GLY A 118 6.26 1.88 -4.73
CA GLY A 118 6.99 1.90 -5.99
C GLY A 118 6.12 1.52 -7.21
N PRO A 119 5.51 0.32 -7.25
CA PRO A 119 4.64 -0.08 -8.36
C PRO A 119 3.46 0.87 -8.63
N LEU A 120 2.88 1.46 -7.58
CA LEU A 120 1.82 2.46 -7.73
C LEU A 120 2.35 3.77 -8.34
N ALA A 121 3.53 4.22 -7.92
CA ALA A 121 4.20 5.38 -8.51
C ALA A 121 4.54 5.14 -9.98
N SER A 122 5.03 3.94 -10.33
CA SER A 122 5.28 3.51 -11.71
C SER A 122 4.01 3.49 -12.56
N LEU A 123 2.91 2.97 -12.02
CA LEU A 123 1.61 2.94 -12.71
C LEU A 123 1.08 4.37 -12.99
N ASN A 124 1.17 5.24 -11.99
CA ASN A 124 0.80 6.64 -12.15
C ASN A 124 1.69 7.31 -13.21
N MET A 125 3.00 7.07 -13.17
CA MET A 125 3.94 7.60 -14.15
C MET A 125 3.65 7.10 -15.57
N ALA A 126 3.29 5.82 -15.74
CA ALA A 126 2.91 5.27 -17.05
C ALA A 126 1.67 5.98 -17.63
N SER A 127 0.68 6.28 -16.79
CA SER A 127 -0.50 7.05 -17.20
C SER A 127 -0.15 8.49 -17.59
N HIS A 128 0.75 9.11 -16.83
CA HIS A 128 1.30 10.43 -17.14
C HIS A 128 2.04 10.46 -18.48
N VAL A 129 2.87 9.46 -18.76
CA VAL A 129 3.57 9.31 -20.05
C VAL A 129 2.57 9.21 -21.21
N ILE A 130 1.51 8.40 -21.10
CA ILE A 130 0.47 8.31 -22.15
C ILE A 130 -0.25 9.65 -22.33
N TYR A 131 -0.58 10.34 -21.24
CA TYR A 131 -1.21 11.66 -21.28
C TYR A 131 -0.31 12.71 -21.94
N ARG A 132 0.98 12.76 -21.59
CA ARG A 132 1.94 13.68 -22.23
C ARG A 132 2.18 13.34 -23.68
N TYR A 133 2.25 12.05 -23.99
CA TYR A 133 2.41 11.58 -25.35
C TYR A 133 1.26 12.05 -26.25
N THR A 134 0.01 11.86 -25.80
CA THR A 134 -1.18 12.30 -26.56
C THR A 134 -1.23 13.83 -26.69
N ARG A 135 -0.89 14.59 -25.64
CA ARG A 135 -0.77 16.06 -25.71
C ARG A 135 0.31 16.52 -26.67
N MET A 136 1.51 15.95 -26.59
CA MET A 136 2.63 16.27 -27.48
C MET A 136 2.25 16.04 -28.94
N ARG A 137 1.56 14.93 -29.26
CA ARG A 137 1.02 14.67 -30.60
C ARG A 137 -0.03 15.70 -31.03
N ALA A 138 -0.96 16.05 -30.15
CA ALA A 138 -1.97 17.06 -30.46
C ALA A 138 -1.34 18.44 -30.73
N ARG A 139 -0.30 18.82 -29.96
CA ARG A 139 0.48 20.04 -30.21
C ARG A 139 1.30 19.98 -31.50
N ALA A 140 1.89 18.83 -31.81
CA ALA A 140 2.57 18.61 -33.08
C ALA A 140 1.62 18.78 -34.27
N TRP A 141 0.41 18.21 -34.18
CA TRP A 141 -0.63 18.37 -35.20
C TRP A 141 -1.05 19.83 -35.35
N GLY A 142 -1.34 20.51 -34.24
CA GLY A 142 -1.67 21.93 -34.25
C GLY A 142 -0.57 22.79 -34.87
N PHE A 143 0.70 22.49 -34.57
CA PHE A 143 1.88 23.17 -35.13
C PHE A 143 2.01 23.01 -36.65
N VAL A 144 1.85 21.80 -37.19
CA VAL A 144 1.98 21.57 -38.64
C VAL A 144 0.76 22.01 -39.45
N MET A 145 -0.37 22.28 -38.80
CA MET A 145 -1.61 22.77 -39.43
C MET A 145 -1.73 24.30 -39.44
N GLN A 146 -0.83 25.04 -38.80
CA GLN A 146 -0.85 26.50 -38.88
C GLN A 146 -0.18 27.00 -40.15
N ASP A 147 -0.90 27.83 -40.91
CA ASP A 147 -0.37 28.56 -42.06
C ASP A 147 0.18 29.95 -41.67
N ASP A 148 -0.42 30.59 -40.66
CA ASP A 148 0.02 31.91 -40.18
C ASP A 148 1.35 31.79 -39.40
N PRO A 149 2.42 32.52 -39.79
CA PRO A 149 3.72 32.42 -39.12
C PRO A 149 3.68 32.84 -37.65
N GLY A 150 2.81 33.80 -37.28
CA GLY A 150 2.64 34.24 -35.89
C GLY A 150 2.06 33.14 -35.01
N ALA A 151 0.92 32.57 -35.43
CA ALA A 151 0.30 31.43 -34.75
C ALA A 151 1.24 30.22 -34.70
N LYS A 152 1.96 29.94 -35.79
CA LYS A 152 2.89 28.82 -35.89
C LYS A 152 4.04 28.92 -34.89
N ALA A 153 4.59 30.11 -34.68
CA ALA A 153 5.60 30.36 -33.65
C ALA A 153 5.07 30.06 -32.23
N ALA A 154 3.84 30.49 -31.92
CA ALA A 154 3.21 30.19 -30.62
C ALA A 154 2.99 28.68 -30.41
N TRP A 155 2.52 27.97 -31.44
CA TRP A 155 2.37 26.52 -31.38
C TRP A 155 3.70 25.78 -31.25
N ARG A 156 4.76 26.28 -31.89
CA ARG A 156 6.11 25.71 -31.75
C ARG A 156 6.59 25.73 -30.30
N GLU A 157 6.42 26.86 -29.60
CA GLU A 157 6.83 26.96 -28.19
C GLU A 157 5.99 26.05 -27.28
N MET A 158 4.67 25.98 -27.50
CA MET A 158 3.82 25.02 -26.80
C MET A 158 4.27 23.57 -27.05
N PHE A 159 4.57 23.22 -28.31
CA PHE A 159 5.03 21.90 -28.70
C PHE A 159 6.38 21.54 -28.04
N LYS A 160 7.37 22.44 -28.07
CA LYS A 160 8.66 22.25 -27.38
C LYS A 160 8.48 22.01 -25.88
N SER A 161 7.59 22.77 -25.25
CA SER A 161 7.33 22.62 -23.80
C SER A 161 6.75 21.24 -23.46
N GLU A 162 5.77 20.75 -24.24
CA GLU A 162 5.21 19.42 -24.03
C GLU A 162 6.19 18.31 -24.37
N LEU A 163 7.01 18.49 -25.41
CA LEU A 163 8.04 17.54 -25.79
C LEU A 163 9.07 17.36 -24.67
N ARG A 164 9.53 18.46 -24.07
CA ARG A 164 10.45 18.41 -22.92
C ARG A 164 9.85 17.69 -21.72
N LEU A 165 8.56 17.94 -21.43
CA LEU A 165 7.86 17.26 -20.33
C LEU A 165 7.67 15.77 -20.63
N PHE A 166 7.30 15.42 -21.86
CA PHE A 166 7.15 14.03 -22.29
C PHE A 166 8.47 13.26 -22.19
N GLU A 167 9.56 13.82 -22.72
CA GLU A 167 10.88 13.20 -22.64
C GLU A 167 11.33 13.00 -21.20
N ASN A 168 11.11 13.99 -20.34
CA ASN A 168 11.46 13.88 -18.93
C ASN A 168 10.63 12.80 -18.20
N GLU A 169 9.30 12.83 -18.34
CA GLU A 169 8.42 11.83 -17.69
C GLU A 169 8.71 10.42 -18.22
N TYR A 170 9.00 10.28 -19.51
CA TYR A 170 9.43 9.01 -20.10
C TYR A 170 10.76 8.53 -19.51
N ASN A 171 11.77 9.39 -19.42
CA ASN A 171 13.04 9.04 -18.79
C ASN A 171 12.89 8.64 -17.32
N VAL A 172 12.03 9.32 -16.57
CA VAL A 172 11.72 8.98 -15.18
C VAL A 172 11.00 7.64 -15.07
N MET A 173 10.07 7.33 -15.96
CA MET A 173 9.46 6.00 -16.02
C MET A 173 10.51 4.91 -16.28
N MET A 174 11.45 5.16 -17.20
CA MET A 174 12.46 4.18 -17.60
C MET A 174 13.51 3.95 -16.52
N TYR A 175 14.10 5.02 -15.99
CA TYR A 175 15.30 4.97 -15.16
C TYR A 175 15.07 5.38 -13.71
N GLY A 176 13.85 5.77 -13.37
CA GLY A 176 13.46 6.26 -12.06
C GLY A 176 13.76 7.75 -11.86
N GLY A 177 13.38 8.26 -10.68
CA GLY A 177 13.57 9.64 -10.26
C GLY A 177 12.25 10.40 -10.08
N VAL A 178 12.34 11.73 -10.11
CA VAL A 178 11.19 12.64 -9.93
C VAL A 178 10.90 13.37 -11.23
N ALA A 179 9.66 13.30 -11.71
CA ALA A 179 9.25 14.01 -12.91
C ALA A 179 9.21 15.53 -12.69
N LEU A 180 9.63 16.29 -13.69
CA LEU A 180 9.59 17.76 -13.68
C LEU A 180 8.17 18.28 -13.42
N SER A 181 7.15 17.61 -13.94
CA SER A 181 5.74 17.97 -13.72
C SER A 181 5.27 17.76 -12.29
N GLN A 182 5.98 16.96 -11.49
CA GLN A 182 5.69 16.67 -10.10
C GLN A 182 6.56 17.48 -9.13
N SER A 183 7.56 18.21 -9.61
CA SER A 183 8.52 18.97 -8.78
C SER A 183 7.88 20.06 -7.91
N ASN A 184 6.67 20.50 -8.22
CA ASN A 184 5.93 21.51 -7.45
C ASN A 184 4.67 20.96 -6.73
N ASN A 185 4.43 19.65 -6.79
CA ASN A 185 3.26 19.03 -6.15
C ASN A 185 3.61 18.50 -4.77
N SER A 186 2.68 18.58 -3.81
CA SER A 186 2.91 18.07 -2.44
C SER A 186 3.18 16.56 -2.34
N PHE A 187 2.98 15.82 -3.43
CA PHE A 187 3.24 14.38 -3.52
C PHE A 187 4.48 14.15 -4.39
N HIS A 188 5.64 14.06 -3.73
CA HIS A 188 6.92 13.71 -4.34
C HIS A 188 7.26 12.26 -4.00
N GLU A 189 6.72 11.31 -4.77
CA GLU A 189 7.15 9.92 -4.67
C GLU A 189 8.17 9.66 -5.77
N GLU A 190 9.37 9.20 -5.40
CA GLU A 190 10.38 8.83 -6.37
C GLU A 190 9.90 7.59 -7.14
N VAL A 191 9.81 7.72 -8.46
CA VAL A 191 9.46 6.57 -9.30
C VAL A 191 10.68 5.67 -9.36
N PRO A 192 10.56 4.38 -9.05
CA PRO A 192 11.67 3.44 -9.24
C PRO A 192 11.92 3.17 -10.73
N ALA A 193 13.10 2.68 -11.08
CA ALA A 193 13.46 2.31 -12.45
C ALA A 193 12.58 1.16 -12.97
N SER A 194 11.46 1.51 -13.59
CA SER A 194 10.30 0.63 -13.70
C SER A 194 10.52 -0.47 -14.73
N THR A 195 11.30 -0.20 -15.77
CA THR A 195 11.61 -1.18 -16.82
C THR A 195 12.50 -2.33 -16.38
N PHE A 196 13.21 -2.17 -15.26
CA PHE A 196 14.09 -3.20 -14.71
C PHE A 196 13.48 -3.95 -13.52
N GLN A 197 12.26 -3.61 -13.11
CA GLN A 197 11.59 -4.30 -12.00
C GLN A 197 11.10 -5.71 -12.35
N SER A 198 10.90 -5.99 -13.64
CA SER A 198 10.41 -7.27 -14.13
C SER A 198 11.06 -7.60 -15.47
N ALA A 199 11.36 -8.88 -15.67
CA ALA A 199 11.82 -9.39 -16.96
C ALA A 199 10.78 -9.15 -18.07
N ALA A 200 9.48 -9.12 -17.72
CA ALA A 200 8.41 -8.82 -18.67
C ALA A 200 8.49 -7.38 -19.19
N PHE A 201 8.79 -6.41 -18.32
CA PHE A 201 9.01 -5.02 -18.75
C PHE A 201 10.24 -4.91 -19.65
N ALA A 202 11.37 -5.51 -19.24
CA ALA A 202 12.58 -5.48 -20.07
C ALA A 202 12.36 -6.16 -21.44
N GLN A 203 11.53 -7.20 -21.49
CA GLN A 203 11.15 -7.87 -22.73
C GLN A 203 10.36 -6.92 -23.64
N GLU A 204 9.30 -6.30 -23.13
CA GLU A 204 8.44 -5.37 -23.88
C GLU A 204 9.22 -4.15 -24.38
N PHE A 205 10.03 -3.52 -23.52
CA PHE A 205 10.72 -2.28 -23.87
C PHE A 205 11.91 -2.48 -24.80
N PHE A 206 12.68 -3.57 -24.67
CA PHE A 206 13.99 -3.69 -25.33
C PHE A 206 14.14 -4.91 -26.25
N LYS A 207 13.40 -5.99 -26.00
CA LYS A 207 13.62 -7.28 -26.68
C LYS A 207 12.48 -7.69 -27.59
N GLN A 208 11.34 -7.03 -27.50
CA GLN A 208 10.16 -7.36 -28.28
C GLN A 208 10.45 -7.24 -29.78
N LYS A 209 10.27 -8.35 -30.50
CA LYS A 209 10.43 -8.43 -31.96
C LYS A 209 9.13 -8.37 -32.72
N ALA A 210 8.00 -8.52 -32.04
CA ALA A 210 6.69 -8.29 -32.64
C ALA A 210 6.38 -6.79 -32.66
N CYS A 211 5.55 -6.38 -33.62
CA CYS A 211 4.92 -5.07 -33.60
C CYS A 211 3.91 -4.95 -32.44
N PHE A 212 3.64 -3.71 -32.03
CA PHE A 212 2.75 -3.41 -30.90
C PHE A 212 1.29 -3.20 -31.29
N ARG A 213 0.92 -3.53 -32.53
CA ARG A 213 -0.47 -3.42 -32.97
C ARG A 213 -1.32 -4.51 -32.33
N TRP A 214 -2.54 -4.17 -31.89
CA TRP A 214 -3.53 -5.15 -31.46
C TRP A 214 -3.94 -6.09 -32.58
N ASP A 215 -3.98 -5.59 -33.81
CA ASP A 215 -4.14 -6.38 -35.02
C ASP A 215 -2.78 -6.57 -35.72
N PRO A 216 -2.17 -7.77 -35.65
CA PRO A 216 -0.88 -8.05 -36.27
C PRO A 216 -0.87 -7.88 -37.79
N SER A 217 -2.04 -7.95 -38.46
CA SER A 217 -2.12 -7.77 -39.90
C SER A 217 -1.84 -6.34 -40.36
N LEU A 218 -2.02 -5.37 -39.45
CA LEU A 218 -1.77 -3.94 -39.71
C LEU A 218 -0.31 -3.53 -39.45
N CYS A 219 0.54 -4.49 -39.13
CA CYS A 219 1.94 -4.25 -38.91
C CYS A 219 2.67 -4.02 -40.23
N PHE A 220 3.68 -3.16 -40.19
CA PHE A 220 4.52 -2.92 -41.36
C PHE A 220 5.21 -4.24 -41.77
N ALA A 221 5.18 -4.55 -43.07
CA ALA A 221 5.87 -5.71 -43.61
C ALA A 221 7.39 -5.49 -43.67
N GLN A 222 8.15 -6.58 -43.74
CA GLN A 222 9.60 -6.52 -43.92
C GLN A 222 9.94 -5.78 -45.23
N GLY A 223 10.86 -4.82 -45.16
CA GLY A 223 11.21 -3.92 -46.27
C GLY A 223 10.52 -2.56 -46.24
N HIS A 224 9.46 -2.39 -45.44
CA HIS A 224 8.87 -1.07 -45.20
C HIS A 224 9.84 -0.17 -44.41
N LYS A 225 9.88 1.13 -44.72
CA LYS A 225 10.79 2.12 -44.10
C LYS A 225 10.72 2.18 -42.56
N TYR A 226 9.59 1.82 -41.98
CA TYR A 226 9.36 1.84 -40.53
C TYR A 226 9.49 0.48 -39.84
N TYR A 227 9.67 -0.60 -40.60
CA TYR A 227 9.71 -1.97 -40.06
C TYR A 227 10.74 -2.14 -38.94
N ALA A 228 11.96 -1.65 -39.18
CA ALA A 228 13.06 -1.78 -38.23
C ALA A 228 12.81 -1.03 -36.91
N VAL A 229 12.04 0.05 -36.91
CA VAL A 229 11.75 0.79 -35.68
C VAL A 229 10.61 0.12 -34.91
N THR A 230 9.60 -0.40 -35.61
CA THR A 230 8.41 -0.98 -34.97
C THR A 230 8.59 -2.39 -34.41
N HIS A 231 9.66 -3.11 -34.79
CA HIS A 231 9.93 -4.50 -34.40
C HIS A 231 11.18 -4.65 -33.51
N ASN A 232 11.62 -3.59 -32.82
CA ASN A 232 12.82 -3.61 -31.98
C ASN A 232 12.57 -3.06 -30.56
N GLY A 233 11.37 -3.29 -30.02
CA GLY A 233 10.98 -2.87 -28.68
C GLY A 233 10.38 -1.47 -28.62
N LEU A 234 9.66 -1.21 -27.52
CA LEU A 234 8.95 0.05 -27.31
C LEU A 234 9.89 1.25 -27.13
N ASP A 235 11.03 1.06 -26.47
CA ASP A 235 11.97 2.17 -26.23
C ASP A 235 12.54 2.71 -27.53
N VAL A 236 12.91 1.84 -28.47
CA VAL A 236 13.42 2.26 -29.79
C VAL A 236 12.38 3.12 -30.52
N MET A 237 11.10 2.75 -30.46
CA MET A 237 10.02 3.55 -31.05
C MET A 237 9.85 4.91 -30.35
N VAL A 238 9.73 4.92 -29.02
CA VAL A 238 9.50 6.16 -28.26
C VAL A 238 10.67 7.13 -28.44
N ARG A 239 11.91 6.63 -28.34
CA ARG A 239 13.12 7.43 -28.57
C ARG A 239 13.16 8.01 -29.97
N ARG A 240 12.77 7.23 -30.98
CA ARG A 240 12.68 7.75 -32.35
C ARG A 240 11.59 8.81 -32.49
N VAL A 241 10.44 8.66 -31.86
CA VAL A 241 9.39 9.69 -31.86
C VAL A 241 9.88 10.97 -31.18
N ILE A 242 10.56 10.89 -30.04
CA ILE A 242 11.16 12.06 -29.36
C ILE A 242 12.17 12.75 -30.28
N GLN A 243 13.03 11.98 -30.97
CA GLN A 243 14.01 12.53 -31.91
C GLN A 243 13.33 13.25 -33.08
N GLU A 244 12.35 12.63 -33.74
CA GLU A 244 11.61 13.23 -34.86
C GLU A 244 10.81 14.46 -34.43
N ALA A 245 10.20 14.42 -33.23
CA ALA A 245 9.50 15.56 -32.66
C ALA A 245 10.44 16.73 -32.34
N THR A 246 11.63 16.44 -31.81
CA THR A 246 12.66 17.45 -31.54
C THR A 246 13.11 18.10 -32.83
N LEU A 247 13.42 17.29 -33.83
CA LEU A 247 13.82 17.74 -35.16
C LEU A 247 12.71 18.58 -35.83
N LEU A 248 11.45 18.13 -35.77
CA LEU A 248 10.31 18.90 -36.27
C LEU A 248 10.17 20.27 -35.58
N SER A 249 10.47 20.36 -34.29
CA SER A 249 10.42 21.63 -33.54
C SER A 249 11.53 22.63 -33.92
N LEU A 250 12.59 22.14 -34.56
CA LEU A 250 13.74 22.91 -35.01
C LEU A 250 13.69 23.23 -36.51
N ASP A 251 12.76 22.62 -37.26
CA ASP A 251 12.62 22.87 -38.69
C ASP A 251 12.19 24.32 -38.99
N PRO A 252 12.61 24.86 -40.15
CA PRO A 252 12.06 26.11 -40.64
C PRO A 252 10.56 25.96 -40.93
N ASP A 253 9.82 27.07 -40.87
CA ASP A 253 8.37 27.05 -41.06
C ASP A 253 7.92 26.50 -42.42
N SER A 254 8.78 26.60 -43.44
CA SER A 254 8.56 26.02 -44.77
C SER A 254 8.61 24.49 -44.78
N ASP A 255 9.32 23.86 -43.84
CA ASP A 255 9.47 22.40 -43.76
C ASP A 255 8.65 21.76 -42.65
N ALA A 256 8.14 22.55 -41.70
CA ALA A 256 7.19 22.09 -40.69
C ALA A 256 5.76 21.97 -41.26
N VAL A 257 5.55 21.06 -42.21
CA VAL A 257 4.27 20.84 -42.92
C VAL A 257 3.78 19.41 -42.70
N TYR A 258 2.46 19.21 -42.71
CA TYR A 258 1.83 17.90 -42.49
C TYR A 258 2.34 16.77 -43.40
N ASN A 259 2.66 17.05 -44.67
CA ASN A 259 3.08 16.04 -45.64
C ASN A 259 4.61 15.80 -45.67
N ARG A 260 5.31 16.08 -44.57
CA ARG A 260 6.76 15.87 -44.47
C ARG A 260 7.08 14.61 -43.68
N SER A 261 8.20 13.99 -44.00
CA SER A 261 8.59 12.67 -43.47
C SER A 261 8.64 12.62 -41.94
N ARG A 262 9.03 13.72 -41.28
CA ARG A 262 9.11 13.80 -39.80
C ARG A 262 7.74 13.71 -39.15
N TYR A 263 6.78 14.52 -39.62
CA TYR A 263 5.42 14.45 -39.11
C TYR A 263 4.72 13.14 -39.53
N ASP A 264 4.98 12.65 -40.75
CA ASP A 264 4.50 11.34 -41.20
C ASP A 264 4.95 10.21 -40.26
N PHE A 265 6.20 10.21 -39.79
CA PHE A 265 6.66 9.24 -38.79
C PHE A 265 5.89 9.37 -37.46
N ILE A 266 5.75 10.58 -36.91
CA ILE A 266 5.01 10.84 -35.66
C ILE A 266 3.54 10.43 -35.80
N HIS A 267 2.94 10.63 -36.97
CA HIS A 267 1.56 10.27 -37.23
C HIS A 267 1.38 8.75 -37.42
N MET A 268 2.16 8.14 -38.32
CA MET A 268 1.99 6.75 -38.72
C MET A 268 2.53 5.76 -37.68
N VAL A 269 3.77 5.95 -37.22
CA VAL A 269 4.40 5.07 -36.22
C VAL A 269 4.02 5.52 -34.82
N GLY A 270 4.16 6.82 -34.56
CA GLY A 270 3.80 7.37 -33.26
C GLY A 270 2.32 7.16 -32.97
N GLY A 271 1.45 7.53 -33.90
CA GLY A 271 0.02 7.56 -33.63
C GLY A 271 -0.67 6.22 -33.50
N ARG A 272 -0.01 5.16 -33.96
CA ARG A 272 -0.56 3.82 -34.02
C ARG A 272 0.29 2.89 -33.16
N ASP A 273 1.35 2.30 -33.72
CA ASP A 273 2.23 1.32 -33.08
C ASP A 273 2.80 1.79 -31.73
N CYS A 274 3.34 3.00 -31.64
CA CYS A 274 3.89 3.52 -30.39
C CYS A 274 2.82 3.79 -29.34
N TYR A 275 1.63 4.24 -29.74
CA TYR A 275 0.52 4.50 -28.82
C TYR A 275 -0.02 3.19 -28.23
N GLU A 276 -0.30 2.21 -29.09
CA GLU A 276 -0.76 0.88 -28.68
C GLU A 276 0.30 0.19 -27.81
N GLY A 277 1.59 0.35 -28.13
CA GLY A 277 2.69 -0.14 -27.30
C GLY A 277 2.79 0.52 -25.92
N LEU A 278 2.59 1.83 -25.83
CA LEU A 278 2.50 2.51 -24.52
C LEU A 278 1.30 2.05 -23.70
N GLN A 279 0.16 1.76 -24.34
CA GLN A 279 -1.01 1.18 -23.67
C GLN A 279 -0.75 -0.25 -23.19
N SER A 280 -0.10 -1.09 -24.00
CA SER A 280 0.35 -2.43 -23.61
C SER A 280 1.27 -2.37 -22.39
N ALA A 281 2.26 -1.47 -22.41
CA ALA A 281 3.16 -1.26 -21.28
C ALA A 281 2.42 -0.82 -20.01
N ALA A 282 1.43 0.09 -20.12
CA ALA A 282 0.60 0.47 -18.98
C ALA A 282 -0.22 -0.70 -18.43
N GLN A 283 -0.77 -1.56 -19.30
CA GLN A 283 -1.46 -2.76 -18.86
C GLN A 283 -0.52 -3.72 -18.11
N LEU A 284 0.73 -3.89 -18.56
CA LEU A 284 1.73 -4.66 -17.83
C LEU A 284 1.99 -4.10 -16.42
N PHE A 285 1.97 -2.77 -16.24
CA PHE A 285 2.09 -2.14 -14.91
C PHE A 285 0.88 -2.43 -14.01
N VAL A 286 -0.33 -2.44 -14.59
CA VAL A 286 -1.56 -2.82 -13.89
C VAL A 286 -1.47 -4.28 -13.44
N ASP A 287 -1.14 -5.20 -14.36
CA ASP A 287 -1.07 -6.63 -14.06
C ASP A 287 0.01 -6.95 -13.02
N PHE A 288 1.16 -6.29 -13.11
CA PHE A 288 2.23 -6.40 -12.12
C PHE A 288 1.76 -5.95 -10.73
N SER A 289 1.05 -4.82 -10.65
CA SER A 289 0.51 -4.28 -9.40
C SER A 289 -0.56 -5.21 -8.81
N ILE A 290 -1.49 -5.69 -9.64
CA ILE A 290 -2.52 -6.66 -9.24
C ILE A 290 -1.88 -7.95 -8.71
N GLY A 291 -0.85 -8.47 -9.38
CA GLY A 291 -0.13 -9.66 -8.94
C GLY A 291 0.46 -9.52 -7.53
N ARG A 292 1.01 -8.35 -7.20
CA ARG A 292 1.51 -8.04 -5.84
C ARG A 292 0.37 -7.98 -4.81
N TYR A 293 -0.75 -7.34 -5.14
CA TYR A 293 -1.93 -7.32 -4.26
C TYR A 293 -2.46 -8.73 -4.00
N GLN A 294 -2.58 -9.57 -5.04
CA GLN A 294 -3.06 -10.95 -4.91
C GLN A 294 -2.15 -11.79 -4.00
N GLN A 295 -0.83 -11.55 -4.00
CA GLN A 295 0.09 -12.22 -3.08
C GLN A 295 -0.20 -11.87 -1.62
N VAL A 296 -0.41 -10.59 -1.31
CA VAL A 296 -0.76 -10.13 0.04
C VAL A 296 -2.13 -10.66 0.46
N THR A 297 -3.12 -10.62 -0.43
CA THR A 297 -4.45 -11.19 -0.18
C THR A 297 -4.40 -12.69 0.12
N ARG A 298 -3.56 -13.45 -0.61
CA ARG A 298 -3.37 -14.89 -0.38
C ARG A 298 -2.81 -15.18 1.01
N LEU A 299 -1.85 -14.37 1.50
CA LEU A 299 -1.32 -14.52 2.86
C LEU A 299 -2.40 -14.31 3.93
N HIS A 300 -3.24 -13.27 3.77
CA HIS A 300 -4.34 -13.02 4.70
C HIS A 300 -5.42 -14.10 4.66
N MET A 301 -5.72 -14.64 3.47
CA MET A 301 -6.65 -15.76 3.31
C MET A 301 -6.14 -17.02 4.02
N ILE A 302 -4.84 -17.34 3.89
CA ILE A 302 -4.22 -18.48 4.60
C ILE A 302 -4.26 -18.23 6.12
N LEU A 303 -3.90 -17.03 6.59
CA LEU A 303 -3.99 -16.66 8.00
C LEU A 303 -5.41 -16.87 8.55
N LEU A 304 -6.43 -16.41 7.81
CA LEU A 304 -7.83 -16.59 8.19
C LEU A 304 -8.21 -18.07 8.29
N ALA A 305 -7.84 -18.89 7.29
CA ALA A 305 -8.11 -20.33 7.30
C ALA A 305 -7.46 -21.02 8.51
N VAL A 306 -6.19 -20.70 8.80
CA VAL A 306 -5.47 -21.23 9.98
C VAL A 306 -6.11 -20.73 11.29
N THR A 307 -6.58 -19.49 11.33
CA THR A 307 -7.31 -18.93 12.49
C THR A 307 -8.55 -19.76 12.79
N CYS A 308 -9.37 -20.00 11.76
CA CYS A 308 -10.61 -20.75 11.87
C CYS A 308 -10.34 -22.19 12.31
N ALA A 309 -9.37 -22.86 11.68
CA ALA A 309 -8.96 -24.21 12.06
C ALA A 309 -8.44 -24.27 13.51
N GLY A 310 -7.59 -23.32 13.91
CA GLY A 310 -7.07 -23.21 15.27
C GLY A 310 -8.16 -22.96 16.31
N ALA A 311 -9.14 -22.10 16.01
CA ALA A 311 -10.28 -21.84 16.87
C ALA A 311 -11.16 -23.08 17.07
N VAL A 312 -11.48 -23.80 15.98
CA VAL A 312 -12.23 -25.06 16.04
C VAL A 312 -11.48 -26.09 16.89
N LEU A 313 -10.17 -26.25 16.65
CA LEU A 313 -9.34 -27.19 17.39
C LEU A 313 -9.24 -26.83 18.87
N TYR A 314 -9.10 -25.55 19.21
CA TYR A 314 -9.14 -25.06 20.60
C TYR A 314 -10.46 -25.38 21.28
N VAL A 315 -11.59 -25.13 20.61
CA VAL A 315 -12.92 -25.41 21.15
C VAL A 315 -13.10 -26.91 21.40
N VAL A 316 -12.78 -27.75 20.43
CA VAL A 316 -13.01 -29.21 20.50
C VAL A 316 -12.04 -29.90 21.48
N LEU A 317 -10.74 -29.57 21.43
CA LEU A 317 -9.72 -30.30 22.19
C LEU A 317 -9.44 -29.73 23.59
N LEU A 318 -9.67 -28.43 23.82
CA LEU A 318 -9.36 -27.80 25.11
C LEU A 318 -10.61 -27.34 25.84
N LEU A 319 -11.42 -26.48 25.21
CA LEU A 319 -12.56 -25.85 25.89
C LEU A 319 -13.65 -26.87 26.22
N TRP A 320 -14.06 -27.68 25.26
CA TRP A 320 -15.12 -28.67 25.42
C TRP A 320 -14.83 -29.68 26.55
N PRO A 321 -13.67 -30.38 26.61
CA PRO A 321 -13.40 -31.31 27.69
C PRO A 321 -13.28 -30.60 29.04
N HIS A 322 -12.79 -29.37 29.07
CA HIS A 322 -12.73 -28.58 30.30
C HIS A 322 -14.12 -28.22 30.83
N LEU A 323 -15.02 -27.76 29.95
CA LEU A 323 -16.42 -27.49 30.29
C LEU A 323 -17.13 -28.78 30.75
N ARG A 324 -16.89 -29.92 30.08
CA ARG A 324 -17.42 -31.22 30.52
C ARG A 324 -16.95 -31.60 31.92
N ARG A 325 -15.66 -31.41 32.24
CA ARG A 325 -15.11 -31.69 33.59
C ARG A 325 -15.72 -30.76 34.64
N THR A 326 -15.71 -29.46 34.38
CA THR A 326 -16.26 -28.44 35.29
C THR A 326 -17.74 -28.66 35.55
N ARG A 327 -18.52 -29.03 34.53
CA ARG A 327 -19.93 -29.39 34.68
C ARG A 327 -20.12 -30.62 35.57
N ARG A 328 -19.30 -31.66 35.41
CA ARG A 328 -19.37 -32.86 36.27
C ARG A 328 -19.02 -32.53 37.72
N ASP A 329 -18.00 -31.71 37.94
CA ASP A 329 -17.58 -31.30 39.28
C ASP A 329 -18.64 -30.40 39.95
N ALA A 330 -19.25 -29.48 39.19
CA ALA A 330 -20.36 -28.68 39.66
C ALA A 330 -21.58 -29.53 40.04
N LEU A 331 -21.90 -30.58 39.27
CA LEU A 331 -22.98 -31.52 39.61
C LEU A 331 -22.69 -32.32 40.88
N ARG A 332 -21.45 -32.77 41.06
CA ARG A 332 -21.02 -33.47 42.30
C ARG A 332 -21.09 -32.57 43.52
N GLN A 333 -20.64 -31.32 43.39
CA GLN A 333 -20.76 -30.33 44.45
C GLN A 333 -22.22 -30.02 44.76
N GLY A 334 -23.07 -29.89 43.74
CA GLY A 334 -24.52 -29.74 43.91
C GLY A 334 -25.15 -30.90 44.68
N ALA A 335 -24.76 -32.14 44.36
CA ALA A 335 -25.23 -33.33 45.08
C ALA A 335 -24.77 -33.36 46.55
N LEU A 336 -23.52 -32.99 46.84
CA LEU A 336 -23.03 -32.88 48.22
C LEU A 336 -23.79 -31.80 49.00
N LEU A 337 -24.09 -30.66 48.37
CA LEU A 337 -24.87 -29.60 48.99
C LEU A 337 -26.33 -30.00 49.25
N SER A 338 -26.90 -30.91 48.44
CA SER A 338 -28.25 -31.42 48.69
C SER A 338 -28.37 -32.37 49.89
N HIS A 339 -27.26 -32.91 50.40
CA HIS A 339 -27.25 -33.73 51.63
C HIS A 339 -27.16 -32.89 52.91
N VAL A 340 -27.00 -31.58 52.81
CA VAL A 340 -26.97 -30.70 53.99
C VAL A 340 -28.40 -30.49 54.49
N PRO A 341 -28.70 -30.76 55.79
CA PRO A 341 -30.02 -30.56 56.34
C PRO A 341 -30.49 -29.11 56.15
N ALA A 342 -31.78 -28.94 55.87
CA ALA A 342 -32.38 -27.64 55.53
C ALA A 342 -32.24 -26.57 56.62
N GLU A 343 -31.87 -26.98 57.83
CA GLU A 343 -31.61 -26.11 58.99
C GLU A 343 -30.31 -25.29 58.84
N VAL A 344 -29.37 -25.70 57.98
CA VAL A 344 -28.12 -25.00 57.76
C VAL A 344 -28.26 -24.04 56.57
N ASP A 345 -28.21 -22.72 56.81
CA ASP A 345 -28.24 -21.71 55.75
C ASP A 345 -26.93 -21.68 54.95
N VAL A 346 -26.78 -22.65 54.04
CA VAL A 346 -25.63 -22.78 53.14
C VAL A 346 -25.49 -21.55 52.25
N ARG A 347 -26.60 -20.94 51.81
CA ARG A 347 -26.58 -19.76 50.95
C ARG A 347 -26.04 -18.55 51.69
N GLY A 348 -26.45 -18.35 52.95
CA GLY A 348 -25.91 -17.33 53.84
C GLY A 348 -24.42 -17.50 54.07
N HIS A 349 -23.99 -18.73 54.38
CA HIS A 349 -22.57 -19.04 54.62
C HIS A 349 -21.72 -18.81 53.36
N VAL A 350 -22.12 -19.31 52.21
CA VAL A 350 -21.40 -19.12 50.94
C VAL A 350 -21.32 -17.63 50.58
N ARG A 351 -22.41 -16.86 50.70
CA ARG A 351 -22.39 -15.41 50.48
C ARG A 351 -21.47 -14.67 51.46
N ALA A 352 -21.42 -15.10 52.72
CA ALA A 352 -20.53 -14.51 53.72
C ALA A 352 -19.06 -14.81 53.40
N VAL A 353 -18.74 -16.05 53.02
CA VAL A 353 -17.38 -16.45 52.60
C VAL A 353 -16.96 -15.71 51.32
N PHE A 354 -17.82 -15.62 50.30
CA PHE A 354 -17.53 -14.88 49.08
C PHE A 354 -17.37 -13.38 49.33
N ARG A 355 -18.23 -12.75 50.14
CA ARG A 355 -18.05 -11.34 50.51
C ARG A 355 -16.75 -11.13 51.27
N ARG A 356 -16.41 -12.00 52.22
CA ARG A 356 -15.14 -11.93 52.94
C ARG A 356 -13.97 -12.07 51.97
N ALA A 357 -13.98 -13.06 51.07
CA ALA A 357 -12.94 -13.24 50.07
C ALA A 357 -12.81 -12.05 49.09
N ALA A 358 -13.93 -11.50 48.61
CA ALA A 358 -13.94 -10.34 47.73
C ALA A 358 -13.42 -9.07 48.43
N LEU A 359 -13.79 -8.86 49.71
CA LEU A 359 -13.26 -7.76 50.52
C LEU A 359 -11.75 -7.92 50.77
N THR A 360 -11.26 -9.14 51.02
CA THR A 360 -9.82 -9.39 51.15
C THR A 360 -9.10 -9.15 49.81
N ALA A 361 -9.68 -9.56 48.67
CA ALA A 361 -9.09 -9.38 47.35
C ALA A 361 -9.09 -7.90 46.88
N GLY A 362 -10.16 -7.16 47.15
CA GLY A 362 -10.28 -5.74 46.78
C GLY A 362 -9.64 -4.75 47.77
N GLY A 363 -9.37 -5.18 49.01
CA GLY A 363 -9.00 -4.29 50.12
C GLY A 363 -7.57 -3.75 50.12
N ARG A 364 -6.70 -4.14 49.18
CA ARG A 364 -5.27 -3.80 49.26
C ARG A 364 -4.75 -2.77 48.24
N SER A 365 -5.60 -2.22 47.37
CA SER A 365 -5.16 -1.23 46.37
C SER A 365 -5.39 0.24 46.76
N ARG A 366 -5.87 0.55 47.98
CA ARG A 366 -6.27 1.93 48.35
C ARG A 366 -5.58 2.55 49.57
N ARG A 367 -4.49 1.97 50.07
CA ARG A 367 -3.69 2.56 51.16
C ARG A 367 -2.23 2.75 50.74
N SER A 368 -1.95 3.76 49.91
CA SER A 368 -0.62 4.42 49.82
C SER A 368 -0.61 5.70 48.97
N SER A 369 -1.63 6.56 49.06
CA SER A 369 -1.56 7.91 48.48
C SER A 369 -2.10 9.01 49.41
N SER A 370 -2.00 8.82 50.72
CA SER A 370 -2.17 9.91 51.69
C SER A 370 -0.79 10.35 52.15
N GLY A 371 -0.19 11.32 51.45
CA GLY A 371 1.04 11.96 51.93
C GLY A 371 1.86 12.63 50.83
N PHE A 372 1.34 13.69 50.22
CA PHE A 372 2.07 14.96 50.13
C PHE A 372 1.11 16.04 49.59
N GLY A 373 0.48 16.78 50.51
CA GLY A 373 -0.09 18.07 50.21
C GLY A 373 1.07 19.04 50.00
N GLY A 374 1.32 19.41 48.74
CA GLY A 374 2.14 20.54 48.36
C GLY A 374 1.21 21.63 47.84
N GLU A 375 0.91 22.57 48.71
CA GLU A 375 0.24 23.84 48.45
C GLU A 375 1.12 24.72 47.53
N PRO A 376 0.63 25.28 46.42
CA PRO A 376 1.27 26.41 45.77
C PRO A 376 0.65 27.73 46.26
N PRO A 377 1.45 28.68 46.77
CA PRO A 377 0.97 30.04 47.01
C PRO A 377 0.78 30.75 45.66
N GLY A 378 -0.24 31.60 45.59
CA GLY A 378 -0.49 32.43 44.42
C GLY A 378 0.57 33.51 44.18
N SER A 379 0.68 33.93 42.93
CA SER A 379 0.99 35.32 42.54
C SER A 379 0.49 35.53 41.10
N SER A 380 -0.58 36.31 40.87
CA SER A 380 -0.50 37.69 40.36
C SER A 380 0.51 37.93 39.23
N ALA A 381 0.01 37.96 37.99
CA ALA A 381 0.17 39.06 37.02
C ALA A 381 -0.68 38.75 35.77
#